data_AF-A0AB73TJC2-F1
#
_entry.id   AF-A0AB73TJC2-F1
#
_cell.length_a   1.000
_cell.length_b   1.000
_cell.length_c   1.000
_cell.angle_alpha   90.00
_cell.angle_beta   90.00
_cell.angle_gamma   90.00
#
_symmetry.space_group_name_H-M   'P 1'
#
loop_
_entity.id
_entity.type
_entity.pdbx_description
1 polymer ?
#
loop_
_entity_poly.entity_id
_entity_poly.type
_entity_poly.pdbx_seq_one_letter_code
_entity_poly.pdbx_strand_id
1 'polypeptide(L)'
;MHGIGEVDEAGRLRLLGSAAAGAGFALVFTMLVLSSFQTATPQVLVTVGLPAALVGAAVAGWLQLRSWRVDGGYENVVMVQRWVTERHVPSGVPAEIWVPRLQAQADQQTAGWGKIVLAVFWSAMTWSMRDQHGTVITLLLLGLWAGLALWSALWVIPRSRVARDMLRQGVVARD
;
A
#
# COMPACT_ATOMS: atom_id res chain seq x y z
N MET A 1 9.49 -22.29 -12.33
CA MET A 1 9.26 -21.19 -11.36
C MET A 1 10.52 -20.34 -11.36
N HIS A 2 10.55 -19.26 -12.15
CA HIS A 2 11.72 -18.37 -12.20
C HIS A 2 11.71 -17.48 -10.96
N GLY A 3 12.81 -17.56 -10.21
CA GLY A 3 12.98 -16.92 -8.91
C GLY A 3 12.76 -15.41 -9.00
N ILE A 4 12.05 -14.90 -8.00
CA ILE A 4 12.11 -13.49 -7.65
C ILE A 4 13.60 -13.22 -7.39
N GLY A 5 14.24 -12.33 -8.16
CA GLY A 5 15.65 -11.96 -7.93
C GLY A 5 15.90 -11.63 -6.46
N GLU A 6 17.15 -11.77 -6.00
CA GLU A 6 17.48 -11.57 -4.59
C GLU A 6 16.93 -10.23 -4.09
N VAL A 7 15.99 -10.32 -3.14
CA VAL A 7 15.35 -9.14 -2.56
C VAL A 7 16.37 -8.47 -1.65
N ASP A 8 16.81 -7.29 -2.05
CA ASP A 8 17.68 -6.43 -1.26
C ASP A 8 17.03 -6.02 0.08
N GLU A 9 17.81 -5.37 0.94
CA GLU A 9 17.34 -4.95 2.26
C GLU A 9 16.12 -4.02 2.19
N ALA A 10 16.06 -3.15 1.16
CA ALA A 10 14.93 -2.26 0.92
C ALA A 10 13.65 -3.05 0.56
N GLY A 11 13.77 -4.11 -0.23
CA GLY A 11 12.67 -4.99 -0.58
C GLY A 11 12.19 -5.81 0.62
N ARG A 12 13.10 -6.26 1.50
CA ARG A 12 12.74 -6.92 2.77
C ARG A 12 11.98 -5.98 3.70
N LEU A 13 12.45 -4.74 3.84
CA LEU A 13 11.76 -3.71 4.62
C LEU A 13 10.38 -3.39 4.04
N ARG A 14 10.20 -3.43 2.71
CA ARG A 14 8.89 -3.29 2.08
C ARG A 14 7.96 -4.46 2.37
N LEU A 15 8.47 -5.68 2.37
CA LEU A 15 7.68 -6.85 2.76
C LEU A 15 7.27 -6.77 4.23
N LEU A 16 8.19 -6.40 5.11
CA LEU A 16 7.90 -6.19 6.53
C LEU A 16 6.88 -5.07 6.74
N GLY A 17 7.05 -3.93 6.06
CA GLY A 17 6.09 -2.82 6.12
C GLY A 17 4.71 -3.21 5.60
N SER A 18 4.65 -3.97 4.50
CA SER A 18 3.38 -4.47 3.94
C SER A 18 2.73 -5.49 4.87
N ALA A 19 3.50 -6.40 5.46
CA ALA A 19 3.03 -7.37 6.43
C ALA A 19 2.52 -6.69 7.70
N ALA A 20 3.24 -5.69 8.24
CA ALA A 20 2.82 -4.92 9.40
C ALA A 20 1.53 -4.13 9.13
N ALA A 21 1.43 -3.48 7.96
CA ALA A 21 0.22 -2.78 7.55
C ALA A 21 -0.96 -3.75 7.39
N GLY A 22 -0.74 -4.91 6.76
CA GLY A 22 -1.74 -5.97 6.63
C GLY A 22 -2.20 -6.53 7.97
N ALA A 23 -1.27 -6.74 8.90
CA ALA A 23 -1.56 -7.19 10.26
C ALA A 23 -2.41 -6.18 11.02
N GLY A 24 -1.99 -4.91 11.00
CA GLY A 24 -2.72 -3.81 11.63
C GLY A 24 -4.12 -3.67 11.07
N PHE A 25 -4.27 -3.68 9.73
CA PHE A 25 -5.57 -3.60 9.08
C PHE A 25 -6.49 -4.76 9.47
N ALA A 26 -6.02 -6.01 9.37
CA ALA A 26 -6.85 -7.16 9.66
C ALA A 26 -7.26 -7.22 11.15
N LEU A 27 -6.32 -6.96 12.07
CA LEU A 27 -6.63 -6.88 13.50
C LEU A 27 -7.71 -5.85 13.78
N VAL A 28 -7.52 -4.65 13.26
CA VAL A 28 -8.41 -3.52 13.49
C VAL A 28 -9.79 -3.75 12.86
N PHE A 29 -9.83 -4.26 11.62
CA PHE A 29 -11.07 -4.61 10.93
C PHE A 29 -11.84 -5.71 11.65
N THR A 30 -11.15 -6.76 12.09
CA THR A 30 -11.76 -7.85 12.86
C THR A 30 -12.32 -7.36 14.19
N MET A 31 -11.59 -6.50 14.92
CA MET A 31 -12.10 -5.89 16.15
C MET A 31 -13.31 -4.99 15.89
N LEU A 32 -13.29 -4.20 14.82
CA LEU A 32 -14.41 -3.35 14.41
C LEU A 32 -15.68 -4.18 14.21
N VAL A 33 -15.59 -5.26 13.43
CA VAL A 33 -16.71 -6.16 13.16
C VAL A 33 -17.18 -6.85 14.44
N LEU A 34 -16.27 -7.42 15.24
CA LEU A 34 -16.63 -8.13 16.48
C LEU A 34 -17.30 -7.21 17.50
N SER A 35 -16.80 -5.97 17.64
CA SER A 35 -17.35 -4.98 18.56
C SER A 35 -18.78 -4.54 18.22
N SER A 36 -19.25 -4.82 17.00
CA SER A 36 -20.64 -4.61 16.60
C SER A 36 -21.61 -5.66 17.18
N PHE A 37 -21.10 -6.81 17.64
CA PHE A 37 -21.91 -7.93 18.13
C PHE A 37 -21.64 -8.28 19.60
N GLN A 38 -20.46 -7.96 20.12
CA GLN A 38 -20.05 -8.28 21.49
C GLN A 38 -18.99 -7.30 22.01
N THR A 39 -18.88 -7.19 23.33
CA THR A 39 -17.87 -6.33 23.96
C THR A 39 -16.46 -6.79 23.60
N ALA A 40 -15.60 -5.88 23.14
CA ALA A 40 -14.20 -6.17 22.87
C ALA A 40 -13.43 -6.41 24.18
N THR A 41 -13.13 -7.68 24.47
CA THR A 41 -12.34 -8.08 25.66
C THR A 41 -10.91 -8.44 25.28
N PRO A 42 -9.94 -8.39 26.23
CA PRO A 42 -8.56 -8.83 25.99
C PRO A 42 -8.49 -10.28 25.47
N GLN A 43 -9.42 -11.13 25.91
CA GLN A 43 -9.48 -12.52 25.50
C GLN A 43 -9.88 -12.64 24.02
N VAL A 44 -10.84 -11.84 23.54
CA VAL A 44 -11.23 -11.77 22.12
C VAL A 44 -10.10 -11.21 21.25
N LEU A 45 -9.33 -10.24 21.78
CA LEU A 45 -8.14 -9.73 21.11
C LEU A 45 -7.10 -10.83 20.86
N VAL A 46 -6.84 -11.66 21.86
CA VAL A 46 -5.85 -12.74 21.76
C VAL A 46 -6.35 -13.90 20.90
N THR A 47 -7.62 -14.31 21.04
CA THR A 47 -8.15 -15.51 20.36
C THR A 47 -8.58 -15.25 18.92
N VAL A 48 -8.96 -14.02 18.57
CA VAL A 48 -9.45 -13.69 17.23
C VAL A 48 -8.63 -12.58 16.57
N GLY A 49 -8.29 -11.54 17.32
CA GLY A 49 -7.50 -10.40 16.81
C GLY A 49 -6.11 -10.78 16.33
N LEU A 50 -5.33 -11.47 17.17
CA LEU A 50 -3.97 -11.91 16.84
C LEU A 50 -3.94 -12.87 15.65
N PRO A 51 -4.78 -13.93 15.59
CA PRO A 51 -4.86 -14.78 14.39
C PRO A 51 -5.26 -14.01 13.13
N ALA A 52 -6.22 -13.09 13.22
CA ALA A 52 -6.60 -12.24 12.10
C ALA A 52 -5.42 -11.36 11.64
N ALA A 53 -4.64 -10.81 12.57
CA ALA A 53 -3.44 -10.04 12.26
C ALA A 53 -2.40 -10.89 11.49
N LEU A 54 -2.17 -12.13 11.90
CA LEU A 54 -1.25 -13.04 11.21
C LEU A 54 -1.72 -13.36 9.79
N VAL A 55 -3.03 -13.62 9.63
CA VAL A 55 -3.63 -13.83 8.30
C VAL A 55 -3.50 -12.57 7.45
N GLY A 56 -3.79 -11.39 8.01
CA GLY A 56 -3.63 -10.11 7.32
C GLY A 56 -2.19 -9.86 6.86
N ALA A 57 -1.21 -10.16 7.72
CA ALA A 57 0.21 -10.06 7.39
C ALA A 57 0.58 -10.97 6.20
N ALA A 58 0.14 -12.23 6.26
CA ALA A 58 0.41 -13.22 5.23
C ALA A 58 -0.23 -12.83 3.88
N VAL A 59 -1.50 -12.39 3.91
CA VAL A 59 -2.22 -11.95 2.70
C VAL A 59 -1.56 -10.70 2.11
N ALA A 60 -1.20 -9.72 2.92
CA ALA A 60 -0.54 -8.51 2.43
C ALA A 60 0.85 -8.81 1.83
N GLY A 61 1.65 -9.65 2.51
CA GLY A 61 2.93 -10.11 1.97
C GLY A 61 2.76 -10.89 0.66
N TRP A 62 1.77 -11.78 0.58
CA TRP A 62 1.46 -12.52 -0.63
C TRP A 62 1.00 -11.61 -1.78
N LEU A 63 0.13 -10.64 -1.52
CA LEU A 63 -0.32 -9.66 -2.51
C LEU A 63 0.86 -8.80 -3.00
N GLN A 64 1.76 -8.40 -2.10
CA GLN A 64 2.96 -7.66 -2.45
C GLN A 64 3.86 -8.50 -3.38
N LEU A 65 4.14 -9.75 -3.03
CA LEU A 65 4.92 -10.66 -3.88
C LEU A 65 4.23 -10.93 -5.22
N ARG A 66 2.90 -11.08 -5.22
CA ARG A 66 2.11 -11.27 -6.43
C ARG A 66 2.19 -10.03 -7.34
N SER A 67 2.12 -8.83 -6.77
CA SER A 67 2.25 -7.58 -7.53
C SER A 67 3.61 -7.52 -8.23
N TRP A 68 4.70 -7.86 -7.53
CA TRP A 68 6.02 -7.92 -8.12
C TRP A 68 6.09 -8.94 -9.26
N ARG A 69 5.45 -10.10 -9.13
CA ARG A 69 5.42 -11.09 -10.22
C ARG A 69 4.65 -10.59 -11.44
N VAL A 70 3.53 -9.90 -11.24
CA VAL A 70 2.73 -9.32 -12.33
C VAL A 70 3.50 -8.22 -13.04
N ASP A 71 4.27 -7.42 -12.30
CA ASP A 71 5.11 -6.34 -12.83
C ASP A 71 6.43 -6.84 -13.48
N GLY A 72 6.59 -8.15 -13.62
CA GLY A 72 7.76 -8.78 -14.25
C GLY A 72 8.97 -8.96 -13.32
N GLY A 73 8.80 -8.82 -12.01
CA GLY A 73 9.81 -9.07 -10.98
C GLY A 73 10.12 -7.85 -10.12
N TYR A 74 10.75 -8.09 -8.96
CA TYR A 74 11.16 -7.04 -8.02
C TYR A 74 12.08 -6.00 -8.67
N GLU A 75 13.05 -6.46 -9.47
CA GLU A 75 14.02 -5.61 -10.18
C GLU A 75 13.33 -4.61 -11.11
N ASN A 76 12.28 -5.04 -11.83
CA ASN A 76 11.51 -4.17 -12.70
C ASN A 76 10.78 -3.08 -11.91
N VAL A 77 10.22 -3.41 -10.75
CA VAL A 77 9.56 -2.44 -9.87
C VAL A 77 10.56 -1.41 -9.31
N VAL A 78 11.73 -1.87 -8.86
CA VAL A 78 12.79 -0.98 -8.37
C VAL A 78 13.31 -0.07 -9.47
N MET A 79 13.54 -0.62 -10.66
CA MET A 79 14.00 0.12 -11.83
C MET A 79 13.03 1.26 -12.19
N VAL A 80 11.73 0.98 -12.30
CA VAL A 80 10.72 2.00 -12.60
C VAL A 80 10.65 3.08 -11.52
N GLN A 81 10.77 2.69 -10.25
CA GLN A 81 10.80 3.66 -9.16
C GLN A 81 12.04 4.54 -9.19
N ARG A 82 13.18 3.98 -9.57
CA ARG A 82 14.41 4.75 -9.76
C ARG A 82 14.23 5.77 -10.87
N TRP A 83 13.63 5.39 -12.00
CA TRP A 83 13.32 6.33 -13.07
C TRP A 83 12.42 7.47 -12.63
N VAL A 84 11.38 7.19 -11.85
CA VAL A 84 10.47 8.22 -11.32
C VAL A 84 11.17 9.12 -10.30
N THR A 85 12.05 8.55 -9.47
CA THR A 85 12.79 9.30 -8.44
C THR A 85 13.83 10.22 -9.08
N GLU A 86 14.57 9.71 -10.05
CA GLU A 86 15.60 10.44 -10.81
C GLU A 86 15.00 11.29 -11.96
N ARG A 87 13.70 11.14 -12.23
CA ARG A 87 12.98 11.73 -13.37
C ARG A 87 13.64 11.45 -14.73
N HIS A 88 14.23 10.28 -14.87
CA HIS A 88 15.04 9.92 -16.03
C HIS A 88 14.87 8.44 -16.41
N VAL A 89 14.75 8.16 -17.71
CA VAL A 89 14.81 6.81 -18.26
C VAL A 89 16.11 6.69 -19.05
N PRO A 90 16.96 5.68 -18.78
CA PRO A 90 18.20 5.48 -19.52
C PRO A 90 17.93 5.32 -21.03
N SER A 91 18.77 5.94 -21.87
CA SER A 91 18.62 5.96 -23.33
C SER A 91 18.64 4.57 -23.99
N GLY A 92 19.22 3.58 -23.32
CA GLY A 92 19.24 2.19 -23.78
C GLY A 92 17.94 1.40 -23.59
N VAL A 93 16.89 1.99 -22.99
CA VAL A 93 15.61 1.31 -22.76
C VAL A 93 14.60 1.66 -23.86
N PRO A 94 14.13 0.67 -24.66
CA PRO A 94 13.11 0.89 -25.69
C PRO A 94 11.79 1.46 -25.14
N ALA A 95 11.12 2.29 -25.95
CA ALA A 95 9.81 2.87 -25.62
C ALA A 95 8.73 1.82 -25.33
N GLU A 96 8.77 0.70 -26.04
CA GLU A 96 7.90 -0.47 -25.83
C GLU A 96 7.97 -1.02 -24.40
N ILE A 97 9.08 -0.76 -23.69
CA ILE A 97 9.33 -1.26 -22.35
C ILE A 97 9.01 -0.19 -21.30
N TRP A 98 9.49 1.03 -21.46
CA TRP A 98 9.34 2.05 -20.41
C TRP A 98 7.97 2.73 -20.41
N VAL A 99 7.34 2.92 -21.58
CA VAL A 99 6.03 3.56 -21.70
C VAL A 99 4.93 2.83 -20.91
N PRO A 100 4.68 1.51 -21.12
CA PRO A 100 3.61 0.82 -20.39
C PRO A 100 3.87 0.76 -18.89
N ARG A 101 5.15 0.74 -18.46
CA ARG A 101 5.52 0.71 -17.05
C ARG A 101 5.29 2.06 -16.35
N LEU A 102 5.64 3.16 -16.99
CA LEU A 102 5.31 4.49 -16.48
C LEU A 102 3.80 4.75 -16.52
N GLN A 103 3.08 4.19 -17.49
CA GLN A 103 1.60 4.26 -17.53
C GLN A 103 1.00 3.54 -16.33
N ALA A 104 1.42 2.30 -16.05
CA ALA A 104 0.98 1.57 -14.87
C ALA A 104 1.26 2.33 -13.57
N GLN A 105 2.41 3.01 -13.47
CA GLN A 105 2.75 3.86 -12.33
C GLN A 105 1.91 5.14 -12.26
N ALA A 106 1.54 5.73 -13.41
CA ALA A 106 0.65 6.88 -13.49
C ALA A 106 -0.79 6.51 -13.09
N ASP A 107 -1.26 5.32 -13.47
CA ASP A 107 -2.61 4.82 -13.15
C ASP A 107 -2.81 4.58 -11.65
N GLN A 108 -1.72 4.38 -10.89
CA GLN A 108 -1.76 4.33 -9.43
C GLN A 108 -2.28 5.63 -8.81
N GLN A 109 -2.31 6.75 -9.54
CA GLN A 109 -2.92 7.99 -9.07
C GLN A 109 -4.40 7.79 -8.69
N THR A 110 -5.15 7.08 -9.52
CA THR A 110 -6.58 6.81 -9.29
C THR A 110 -6.77 5.91 -8.08
N ALA A 111 -5.95 4.86 -7.96
CA ALA A 111 -5.94 3.99 -6.79
C ALA A 111 -5.57 4.75 -5.50
N GLY A 112 -4.63 5.70 -5.59
CA GLY A 112 -4.26 6.58 -4.50
C GLY A 112 -5.43 7.44 -4.01
N TRP A 113 -6.15 8.10 -4.91
CA TRP A 113 -7.36 8.85 -4.55
C TRP A 113 -8.45 7.97 -3.97
N GLY A 114 -8.65 6.77 -4.52
CA GLY A 114 -9.58 5.78 -3.99
C GLY A 114 -9.28 5.46 -2.52
N LYS A 115 -8.01 5.28 -2.15
CA LYS A 115 -7.60 5.06 -0.75
C LYS A 115 -7.92 6.24 0.16
N ILE A 116 -7.76 7.48 -0.30
CA ILE A 116 -8.08 8.68 0.49
C ILE A 116 -9.58 8.75 0.73
N VAL A 117 -10.40 8.60 -0.31
CA VAL A 117 -11.87 8.61 -0.20
C VAL A 117 -12.34 7.50 0.74
N LEU A 118 -11.81 6.29 0.57
CA LEU A 118 -12.12 5.16 1.42
C LEU A 118 -11.74 5.43 2.88
N ALA A 119 -10.55 5.98 3.13
CA ALA A 119 -10.11 6.36 4.48
C ALA A 119 -11.02 7.42 5.13
N VAL A 120 -11.54 8.38 4.37
CA VAL A 120 -12.53 9.36 4.87
C VAL A 120 -13.82 8.67 5.30
N PHE A 121 -14.38 7.80 4.44
CA PHE A 121 -15.60 7.07 4.78
C PHE A 121 -15.43 6.18 6.01
N TRP A 122 -14.32 5.45 6.10
CA TRP A 122 -14.05 4.61 7.27
C TRP A 122 -13.76 5.41 8.54
N SER A 123 -13.13 6.58 8.43
CA SER A 123 -12.95 7.49 9.56
C SER A 123 -14.29 7.97 10.10
N ALA A 124 -15.22 8.36 9.20
CA ALA A 124 -16.56 8.77 9.58
C ALA A 124 -17.35 7.63 10.24
N MET A 125 -17.27 6.41 9.69
CA MET A 125 -17.91 5.22 10.25
C MET A 125 -17.32 4.82 11.62
N THR A 126 -15.99 4.89 11.75
CA THR A 126 -15.31 4.66 13.03
C THR A 126 -15.79 5.66 14.08
N TRP A 127 -15.89 6.93 13.70
CA TRP A 127 -16.33 7.98 14.60
C TRP A 127 -17.80 7.84 15.01
N SER A 128 -18.68 7.41 14.11
CA SER A 128 -20.10 7.21 14.43
C SER A 128 -20.31 6.06 15.42
N MET A 129 -19.40 5.09 15.45
CA MET A 129 -19.43 3.95 16.38
C MET A 129 -18.52 4.15 17.61
N ARG A 130 -17.98 5.35 17.84
CA ARG A 130 -17.01 5.63 18.92
C ARG A 130 -17.47 5.18 20.30
N ASP A 131 -18.77 5.30 20.57
CA ASP A 131 -19.37 4.95 21.86
C ASP A 131 -19.42 3.42 22.08
N GLN A 132 -19.34 2.62 21.00
CA GLN A 132 -19.27 1.16 21.04
C GLN A 132 -17.83 0.64 21.17
N HIS A 133 -16.88 1.30 20.51
CA HIS A 133 -15.46 0.87 20.51
C HIS A 133 -14.67 1.36 21.73
N GLY A 134 -15.12 2.43 22.38
CA GLY A 134 -14.35 3.15 23.38
C GLY A 134 -13.21 3.97 22.77
N THR A 135 -12.67 4.89 23.57
CA THR A 135 -11.75 5.94 23.08
C THR A 135 -10.47 5.39 22.45
N VAL A 136 -9.84 4.38 23.07
CA VAL A 136 -8.54 3.85 22.61
C VAL A 136 -8.65 3.21 21.23
N ILE A 137 -9.64 2.32 21.03
CA ILE A 137 -9.84 1.63 19.75
C ILE A 137 -10.23 2.63 18.66
N THR A 138 -11.09 3.60 18.99
CA THR A 138 -11.47 4.68 18.08
C THR A 138 -10.25 5.47 17.59
N LEU A 139 -9.34 5.86 18.49
CA LEU A 139 -8.14 6.61 18.11
C LEU A 139 -7.17 5.77 17.27
N LEU A 140 -7.02 4.48 17.57
CA LEU A 140 -6.19 3.57 16.77
C LEU A 140 -6.73 3.40 15.34
N LEU A 141 -8.06 3.22 15.20
CA LEU A 141 -8.74 3.15 13.91
C LEU A 141 -8.54 4.45 13.12
N LEU A 142 -8.81 5.60 13.73
CA LEU A 142 -8.63 6.90 13.08
C LEU A 142 -7.16 7.12 12.66
N GLY A 143 -6.21 6.73 13.52
CA GLY A 143 -4.79 6.77 13.20
C GLY A 143 -4.42 5.88 12.00
N LEU A 144 -4.99 4.68 11.91
CA LEU A 144 -4.82 3.78 10.76
C LEU A 144 -5.34 4.43 9.46
N TRP A 145 -6.57 4.95 9.47
CA TRP A 145 -7.16 5.58 8.29
C TRP A 145 -6.40 6.84 7.87
N ALA A 146 -6.02 7.68 8.83
CA ALA A 146 -5.19 8.84 8.59
C ALA A 146 -3.82 8.46 8.02
N GLY A 147 -3.18 7.41 8.55
CA GLY A 147 -1.92 6.88 8.04
C GLY A 147 -2.01 6.40 6.59
N LEU A 148 -3.07 5.66 6.24
CA LEU A 148 -3.32 5.22 4.86
C LEU A 148 -3.57 6.39 3.90
N ALA A 149 -4.38 7.37 4.32
CA ALA A 149 -4.63 8.58 3.55
C ALA A 149 -3.35 9.39 3.34
N LEU A 150 -2.55 9.57 4.40
CA LEU A 150 -1.30 10.31 4.38
C LEU A 150 -0.26 9.62 3.50
N TRP A 151 -0.13 8.30 3.61
CA TRP A 151 0.74 7.51 2.72
C TRP A 151 0.36 7.70 1.25
N SER A 152 -0.94 7.63 0.95
CA SER A 152 -1.43 7.87 -0.40
C SER A 152 -1.09 9.28 -0.90
N ALA A 153 -1.35 10.29 -0.07
CA ALA A 153 -1.16 11.69 -0.39
C ALA A 153 0.33 12.08 -0.55
N LEU A 154 1.21 11.57 0.30
CA LEU A 154 2.63 11.93 0.31
C LEU A 154 3.48 11.10 -0.66
N TRP A 155 3.12 9.85 -0.90
CA TRP A 155 4.00 8.93 -1.65
C TRP A 155 3.39 8.42 -2.95
N VAL A 156 2.11 8.00 -2.95
CA VAL A 156 1.49 7.38 -4.13
C VAL A 156 1.12 8.42 -5.18
N ILE A 157 0.40 9.47 -4.77
CA ILE A 157 -0.07 10.52 -5.68
C ILE A 157 1.09 11.34 -6.28
N PRO A 158 2.11 11.77 -5.52
CA PRO A 158 3.21 12.53 -6.10
C PRO A 158 4.04 11.71 -7.08
N ARG A 159 4.34 10.44 -6.78
CA ARG A 159 5.09 9.56 -7.70
C ARG A 159 4.33 9.29 -9.00
N SER A 160 3.02 9.04 -8.91
CA SER A 160 2.19 8.81 -10.09
C SER A 160 2.05 10.07 -10.96
N ARG A 161 1.99 11.26 -10.34
CA ARG A 161 2.06 12.54 -11.08
C ARG A 161 3.39 12.70 -11.80
N VAL A 162 4.51 12.41 -11.15
CA VAL A 162 5.83 12.47 -11.80
C VAL A 162 5.92 11.51 -12.98
N ALA A 163 5.44 10.27 -12.84
CA ALA A 163 5.39 9.32 -13.95
C ALA A 163 4.52 9.83 -15.12
N ARG A 164 3.38 10.46 -14.82
CA ARG A 164 2.51 11.09 -15.83
C ARG A 164 3.17 12.29 -16.52
N ASP A 165 3.90 13.09 -15.78
CA ASP A 165 4.62 14.24 -16.33
C ASP A 165 5.80 13.78 -17.20
N MET A 166 6.51 12.72 -16.80
CA MET A 166 7.54 12.07 -17.61
C MET A 166 6.99 11.57 -18.95
N LEU A 167 5.81 10.92 -18.95
CA LEU A 167 5.12 10.49 -20.17
C LEU A 167 4.74 11.67 -21.07
N ARG A 168 4.27 12.79 -20.48
CA ARG A 168 3.87 14.00 -21.23
C ARG A 168 5.04 14.74 -21.83
N GLN A 169 6.18 14.75 -21.14
CA GLN A 169 7.41 15.40 -21.60
C GLN A 169 8.18 14.56 -22.64
N GLY A 170 7.72 13.34 -22.94
CA GLY A 170 8.34 12.46 -23.92
C GLY A 170 9.76 12.02 -23.52
N VAL A 171 10.04 11.98 -22.20
CA VAL A 171 11.35 11.80 -21.53
C VAL A 171 12.55 12.08 -22.44
N VAL A 172 13.09 13.30 -22.31
CA VAL A 172 14.36 13.75 -22.88
C VAL A 172 15.44 12.71 -22.56
N ALA A 173 15.82 11.90 -23.55
CA ALA A 173 17.10 11.22 -23.56
C ALA A 173 18.18 12.31 -23.53
N ARG A 174 18.75 12.56 -22.35
CA ARG A 174 20.00 13.30 -22.24
C ARG A 174 21.09 12.24 -22.12
N ASP A 175 21.93 12.20 -23.15
CA ASP A 175 23.19 11.46 -23.18
C ASP A 175 24.13 11.91 -22.07
#